data_AF-A0A6U5VUF7-F1
#
_entry.id   AF-A0A6U5VUF7-F1
#
_cell.length_a   1.000
_cell.length_b   1.000
_cell.length_c   1.000
_cell.angle_alpha   90.00
_cell.angle_beta   90.00
_cell.angle_gamma   90.00
#
_symmetry.space_group_name_H-M   'P 1'
#
loop_
_entity.id
_entity.type
_entity.pdbx_description
1 polymer ?
#
loop_
_entity_poly.entity_id
_entity_poly.type
_entity_poly.pdbx_seq_one_letter_code
_entity_poly.pdbx_strand_id
1 'polypeptide(L)'
;MMIQAWRIQRKNPGFQGYDNRILSQLALVEANMLQDKYFGQDELNRSKLEAVQIDSEQQAKLDSWKSMIQSGDFNKMNKAAEEIEIWVKVEDKMKEFSRPVPANAIRFFRSGGADMLTELACAQDAIIKRTCANVLFWALKPELAQLELAKDSKGKTRLIRDGLPAIAQGSDAVARNKVERVKSMIM
;
A
#
# COMPACT_ATOMS: atom_id res chain seq x y z
N MET A 1 10.45 -22.58 12.77
CA MET A 1 11.30 -23.72 13.15
C MET A 1 12.67 -23.68 12.45
N MET A 2 13.03 -22.56 11.80
CA MET A 2 14.35 -22.33 11.17
C MET A 2 15.59 -22.62 12.06
N ILE A 3 15.57 -22.36 13.37
CA ILE A 3 16.75 -22.61 14.23
C ILE A 3 17.07 -24.11 14.31
N GLN A 4 16.07 -24.98 14.23
CA GLN A 4 16.30 -26.43 14.26
C GLN A 4 16.74 -26.97 12.90
N ALA A 5 16.17 -26.48 11.79
CA ALA A 5 16.61 -26.86 10.45
C ALA A 5 18.07 -26.44 10.16
N TRP A 6 18.47 -25.24 10.59
CA TRP A 6 19.85 -24.76 10.45
C TRP A 6 20.84 -25.48 11.40
N ARG A 7 20.43 -25.89 12.60
CA ARG A 7 21.26 -26.73 13.48
C ARG A 7 21.50 -28.12 12.88
N ILE A 8 20.56 -28.65 12.11
CA ILE A 8 20.70 -29.92 11.40
C ILE A 8 21.63 -29.78 10.18
N GLN A 9 21.66 -28.60 9.54
CA GLN A 9 22.54 -28.27 8.41
C GLN A 9 24.05 -28.46 8.71
N ARG A 10 24.47 -28.29 9.97
CA ARG A 10 25.86 -28.52 10.38
C ARG A 10 26.21 -30.00 10.59
N LYS A 11 25.22 -30.89 10.71
CA LYS A 11 25.48 -32.27 11.13
C LYS A 11 25.50 -33.30 10.01
N ASN A 12 24.87 -33.10 8.84
CA ASN A 12 24.91 -34.07 7.74
C ASN A 12 24.52 -33.49 6.37
N PRO A 13 25.48 -33.06 5.53
CA PRO A 13 25.21 -32.66 4.15
C PRO A 13 25.11 -33.91 3.26
N GLY A 14 23.90 -34.39 2.94
CA GLY A 14 23.77 -35.46 1.93
C GLY A 14 22.50 -36.32 1.92
N PHE A 15 21.47 -36.05 2.72
CA PHE A 15 20.25 -36.87 2.66
C PHE A 15 19.32 -36.48 1.50
N GLN A 16 18.68 -37.48 0.89
CA GLN A 16 17.64 -37.28 -0.13
C GLN A 16 16.35 -36.73 0.51
N GLY A 17 15.71 -35.77 -0.16
CA GLY A 17 14.57 -34.98 0.36
C GLY A 17 14.82 -33.46 0.32
N TYR A 18 16.02 -33.04 -0.08
CA TYR A 18 16.49 -31.66 -0.20
C TYR A 18 16.19 -31.10 -1.60
N ASP A 19 14.92 -30.97 -1.93
CA ASP A 19 14.56 -30.16 -3.08
C ASP A 19 14.57 -28.69 -2.64
N ASN A 20 15.46 -27.88 -3.23
CA ASN A 20 15.55 -26.44 -2.96
C ASN A 20 14.18 -25.75 -3.10
N ARG A 21 13.30 -26.32 -3.92
CA ARG A 21 11.93 -25.85 -4.13
C ARG A 21 11.01 -26.10 -2.93
N ILE A 22 11.19 -27.21 -2.22
CA ILE A 22 10.41 -27.53 -1.00
C ILE A 22 10.91 -26.69 0.17
N LEU A 23 12.22 -26.48 0.27
CA LEU A 23 12.82 -25.61 1.29
C LEU A 23 12.44 -24.15 1.09
N SER A 24 12.37 -23.65 -0.14
CA SER A 24 11.87 -22.30 -0.43
C SER A 24 10.37 -22.17 -0.12
N GLN A 25 9.57 -23.19 -0.42
CA GLN A 25 8.15 -23.22 -0.05
C GLN A 25 7.92 -23.26 1.47
N LEU A 26 8.68 -24.07 2.20
CA LEU A 26 8.62 -24.12 3.68
C LEU A 26 9.12 -22.80 4.29
N ALA A 27 10.17 -22.20 3.73
CA ALA A 27 10.63 -20.88 4.12
C ALA A 27 9.53 -19.84 3.90
N LEU A 28 8.83 -19.84 2.76
CA LEU A 28 7.68 -18.99 2.44
C LEU A 28 6.46 -19.24 3.36
N VAL A 29 6.27 -20.46 3.88
CA VAL A 29 5.22 -20.76 4.86
C VAL A 29 5.60 -20.23 6.25
N GLU A 30 6.84 -20.42 6.71
CA GLU A 30 7.30 -19.89 8.02
C GLU A 30 7.39 -18.36 8.03
N ALA A 31 7.87 -17.79 6.93
CA ALA A 31 7.81 -16.40 6.53
C ALA A 31 6.42 -15.77 6.71
N ASN A 32 5.39 -16.43 6.17
CA ASN A 32 4.01 -15.98 6.30
C ASN A 32 3.46 -16.09 7.75
N MET A 33 4.13 -16.86 8.62
CA MET A 33 3.74 -17.01 10.03
C MET A 33 4.45 -16.05 10.98
N LEU A 34 5.67 -15.60 10.67
CA LEU A 34 6.46 -14.70 11.50
C LEU A 34 6.39 -13.27 10.97
N GLN A 35 5.62 -12.42 11.65
CA GLN A 35 5.64 -10.99 11.40
C GLN A 35 7.02 -10.42 11.75
N ASP A 36 7.58 -9.71 10.79
CA ASP A 36 8.78 -8.85 10.82
C ASP A 36 10.13 -9.49 10.46
N LYS A 37 10.67 -8.98 9.33
CA LYS A 37 12.09 -9.02 8.90
C LYS A 37 12.75 -10.40 8.88
N TYR A 38 12.09 -11.41 8.32
CA TYR A 38 12.73 -12.69 8.04
C TYR A 38 13.29 -12.74 6.59
N PHE A 39 14.22 -13.67 6.36
CA PHE A 39 14.86 -13.91 5.07
C PHE A 39 13.81 -14.41 4.04
N GLY A 40 13.53 -13.62 2.99
CA GLY A 40 12.52 -13.92 1.96
C GLY A 40 11.26 -13.05 1.97
N GLN A 41 11.15 -12.09 2.91
CA GLN A 41 10.04 -11.12 2.94
C GLN A 41 9.97 -10.29 1.65
N ASP A 42 11.11 -9.93 1.07
CA ASP A 42 11.15 -9.17 -0.19
C ASP A 42 10.58 -9.98 -1.36
N GLU A 43 10.88 -11.28 -1.41
CA GLU A 43 10.39 -12.19 -2.44
C GLU A 43 8.88 -12.45 -2.26
N LEU A 44 8.42 -12.62 -1.02
CA LEU A 44 6.99 -12.71 -0.72
C LEU A 44 6.24 -11.41 -1.06
N ASN A 45 6.79 -10.25 -0.70
CA ASN A 45 6.22 -8.95 -1.01
C ASN A 45 6.15 -8.76 -2.52
N ARG A 46 7.20 -9.13 -3.25
CA ARG A 46 7.21 -9.12 -4.71
C ARG A 46 6.11 -10.00 -5.30
N SER A 47 5.98 -11.25 -4.86
CA SER A 47 4.91 -12.15 -5.30
C SER A 47 3.51 -11.60 -5.02
N LYS A 48 3.29 -10.99 -3.84
CA LYS A 48 2.02 -10.32 -3.52
C LYS A 48 1.74 -9.14 -4.44
N LEU A 49 2.74 -8.32 -4.74
CA LEU A 49 2.61 -7.20 -5.66
C LEU A 49 2.32 -7.66 -7.09
N GLU A 50 2.96 -8.74 -7.54
CA GLU A 50 2.75 -9.31 -8.89
C GLU A 50 1.37 -9.99 -9.03
N ALA A 51 0.86 -10.60 -7.96
CA ALA A 51 -0.48 -11.20 -7.94
C ALA A 51 -1.62 -10.16 -8.01
N VAL A 52 -1.38 -8.93 -7.53
CA VAL A 52 -2.36 -7.85 -7.64
C VAL A 52 -2.37 -7.32 -9.07
N GLN A 53 -3.43 -7.63 -9.81
CA GLN A 53 -3.70 -7.07 -11.12
C GLN A 53 -4.81 -6.02 -11.05
N ILE A 54 -4.79 -5.08 -12.00
CA ILE A 54 -5.84 -4.08 -12.21
C ILE A 54 -6.70 -4.59 -13.36
N ASP A 55 -7.97 -4.87 -13.10
CA ASP A 55 -8.93 -5.21 -14.15
C ASP A 55 -9.51 -3.94 -14.81
N SER A 56 -10.25 -4.13 -15.91
CA SER A 56 -10.83 -3.00 -16.65
C SER A 56 -11.89 -2.23 -15.84
N GLU A 57 -12.58 -2.89 -14.90
CA GLU A 57 -13.61 -2.24 -14.08
C GLU A 57 -12.96 -1.33 -13.03
N GLN A 58 -11.90 -1.79 -12.38
CA GLN A 58 -11.10 -1.04 -11.44
C GLN A 58 -10.41 0.14 -12.13
N GLN A 59 -9.86 -0.09 -13.33
CA GLN A 59 -9.26 0.99 -14.12
C GLN A 59 -10.31 2.08 -14.44
N ALA A 60 -11.51 1.69 -14.89
CA ALA A 60 -12.59 2.65 -15.15
C ALA A 60 -13.01 3.43 -13.89
N LYS A 61 -13.03 2.80 -12.70
CA LYS A 61 -13.29 3.50 -11.44
C LYS A 61 -12.19 4.53 -11.11
N LEU A 62 -10.93 4.16 -11.28
CA LEU A 62 -9.79 5.04 -11.05
C LEU A 62 -9.80 6.25 -12.01
N ASP A 63 -10.07 6.00 -13.29
CA ASP A 63 -10.18 7.07 -14.30
C ASP A 63 -11.38 8.01 -14.03
N SER A 64 -12.49 7.43 -13.56
CA SER A 64 -13.66 8.20 -13.12
C SER A 64 -13.33 9.12 -11.95
N TRP A 65 -12.68 8.61 -10.90
CA TRP A 65 -12.26 9.45 -9.77
C TRP A 65 -11.27 10.52 -10.18
N LYS A 66 -10.30 10.19 -11.04
CA LYS A 66 -9.36 11.18 -11.58
C LYS A 66 -10.09 12.31 -12.29
N SER A 67 -11.08 11.99 -13.14
CA SER A 67 -11.91 12.99 -13.81
C SER A 67 -12.73 13.84 -12.83
N MET A 68 -13.30 13.22 -11.79
CA MET A 68 -14.03 13.93 -10.73
C MET A 68 -13.11 14.91 -9.97
N ILE A 69 -11.89 14.50 -9.64
CA ILE A 69 -10.92 15.33 -8.92
C ILE A 69 -10.47 16.50 -9.79
N GLN A 70 -10.12 16.23 -11.04
CA GLN A 70 -9.65 17.24 -12.00
C GLN A 70 -10.72 18.26 -12.39
N SER A 71 -12.00 17.93 -12.21
CA SER A 71 -13.09 18.87 -12.47
C SER A 71 -13.08 20.09 -11.54
N GLY A 72 -12.45 19.99 -10.35
CA GLY A 72 -12.42 21.06 -9.35
C GLY A 72 -13.77 21.34 -8.66
N ASP A 73 -14.83 20.61 -9.03
CA ASP A 73 -16.14 20.72 -8.40
C ASP A 73 -16.10 20.05 -7.02
N PHE A 74 -16.35 20.84 -5.97
CA PHE A 74 -16.35 20.39 -4.59
C PHE A 74 -17.16 19.10 -4.37
N ASN A 75 -18.38 19.01 -4.92
CA ASN A 75 -19.25 17.86 -4.69
C ASN A 75 -18.65 16.59 -5.31
N LYS A 76 -18.02 16.71 -6.48
CA LYS A 76 -17.38 15.59 -7.17
C LYS A 76 -16.08 15.18 -6.50
N MET A 77 -15.26 16.16 -6.09
CA MET A 77 -14.03 15.91 -5.36
C MET A 77 -14.29 15.23 -4.03
N ASN A 78 -15.26 15.71 -3.26
CA ASN A 78 -15.62 15.11 -1.97
C ASN A 78 -16.15 13.69 -2.15
N LYS A 79 -17.03 13.48 -3.13
CA LYS A 79 -17.54 12.14 -3.47
C LYS A 79 -16.42 11.17 -3.86
N ALA A 80 -15.50 11.62 -4.72
CA ALA A 80 -14.34 10.80 -5.09
C ALA A 80 -13.47 10.46 -3.87
N ALA A 81 -13.19 11.44 -3.00
CA ALA A 81 -12.39 11.21 -1.79
C ALA A 81 -13.06 10.19 -0.84
N GLU A 82 -14.38 10.27 -0.64
CA GLU A 82 -15.14 9.32 0.18
C GLU A 82 -15.14 7.91 -0.41
N GLU A 83 -15.39 7.79 -1.72
CA GLU A 83 -15.37 6.49 -2.41
C GLU A 83 -13.98 5.85 -2.37
N ILE A 84 -12.92 6.64 -2.58
CA ILE A 84 -11.54 6.18 -2.45
C ILE A 84 -11.28 5.71 -1.01
N GLU A 85 -11.70 6.47 0.01
CA GLU A 85 -11.50 6.10 1.41
C GLU A 85 -12.11 4.74 1.74
N ILE A 86 -13.32 4.48 1.26
CA ILE A 86 -13.99 3.19 1.45
C ILE A 86 -13.23 2.10 0.71
N TRP A 87 -12.84 2.34 -0.54
CA TRP A 87 -12.21 1.34 -1.40
C TRP A 87 -10.84 0.87 -0.91
N VAL A 88 -9.97 1.79 -0.45
CA VAL A 88 -8.62 1.44 0.01
C VAL A 88 -8.59 0.66 1.32
N LYS A 89 -9.68 0.70 2.11
CA LYS A 89 -9.82 -0.06 3.36
C LYS A 89 -10.18 -1.52 3.12
N VAL A 90 -10.68 -1.85 1.93
CA VAL A 90 -11.07 -3.22 1.59
C VAL A 90 -9.84 -4.04 1.26
N GLU A 91 -9.65 -5.14 1.98
CA GLU A 91 -8.61 -6.13 1.74
C GLU A 91 -9.18 -7.32 0.95
N ASP A 92 -8.41 -7.80 -0.02
CA ASP A 92 -8.79 -8.92 -0.87
C ASP A 92 -8.19 -10.22 -0.35
N LYS A 93 -9.01 -11.26 -0.24
CA LYS A 93 -8.55 -12.61 0.07
C LYS A 93 -8.15 -13.33 -1.21
N MET A 94 -6.85 -13.49 -1.43
CA MET A 94 -6.31 -14.22 -2.57
C MET A 94 -6.11 -15.69 -2.22
N LYS A 95 -6.32 -16.60 -3.19
CA LYS A 95 -6.18 -18.05 -2.96
C LYS A 95 -4.76 -18.46 -2.57
N GLU A 96 -3.77 -17.71 -3.04
CA GLU A 96 -2.34 -17.98 -2.87
C GLU A 96 -1.80 -17.51 -1.51
N PHE A 97 -2.55 -16.66 -0.79
CA PHE A 97 -2.11 -16.07 0.47
C PHE A 97 -3.11 -16.36 1.59
N SER A 98 -2.59 -16.81 2.74
CA SER A 98 -3.43 -17.15 3.90
C SER A 98 -4.08 -15.93 4.56
N ARG A 99 -3.46 -14.75 4.43
CA ARG A 99 -3.92 -13.49 4.98
C ARG A 99 -4.45 -12.58 3.87
N PRO A 100 -5.47 -11.75 4.15
CA PRO A 100 -5.92 -10.73 3.21
C PRO A 100 -4.79 -9.81 2.80
N VAL A 101 -4.82 -9.38 1.54
CA VAL A 101 -3.85 -8.47 0.94
C VAL A 101 -4.55 -7.12 0.70
N PRO A 102 -3.91 -5.98 0.99
CA PRO A 102 -4.44 -4.65 0.71
C PRO A 102 -4.40 -4.33 -0.80
N ALA A 103 -5.04 -5.17 -1.61
CA ALA A 103 -4.96 -5.13 -3.07
C ALA A 103 -5.44 -3.80 -3.65
N ASN A 104 -6.50 -3.21 -3.09
CA ASN A 104 -7.02 -1.93 -3.56
C ASN A 104 -6.05 -0.77 -3.30
N ALA A 105 -5.38 -0.73 -2.14
CA ALA A 105 -4.34 0.26 -1.88
C ALA A 105 -3.15 0.11 -2.84
N ILE A 106 -2.74 -1.13 -3.14
CA ILE A 106 -1.69 -1.44 -4.11
C ILE A 106 -2.08 -0.96 -5.51
N ARG A 107 -3.30 -1.30 -5.98
CA ARG A 107 -3.86 -0.86 -7.27
C ARG A 107 -3.94 0.66 -7.38
N PHE A 108 -4.37 1.31 -6.29
CA PHE A 108 -4.49 2.76 -6.21
C PHE A 108 -3.16 3.45 -6.48
N PHE A 109 -2.10 3.09 -5.74
CA PHE A 109 -0.79 3.72 -5.94
C PHE A 109 -0.14 3.34 -7.26
N ARG A 110 -0.33 2.09 -7.73
CA ARG A 110 0.15 1.66 -9.05
C ARG A 110 -0.44 2.50 -10.19
N SER A 111 -1.65 3.02 -10.01
CA SER A 111 -2.38 3.77 -11.04
C SER A 111 -2.23 5.29 -10.90
N GLY A 112 -1.21 5.77 -10.18
CA GLY A 112 -0.96 7.20 -9.98
C GLY A 112 -1.82 7.82 -8.86
N GLY A 113 -2.24 7.02 -7.88
CA GLY A 113 -2.99 7.51 -6.72
C GLY A 113 -2.30 8.58 -5.90
N ALA A 114 -0.97 8.70 -5.98
CA ALA A 114 -0.21 9.76 -5.34
C ALA A 114 -0.54 11.15 -5.92
N ASP A 115 -0.68 11.27 -7.23
CA ASP A 115 -1.09 12.53 -7.88
C ASP A 115 -2.52 12.90 -7.50
N MET A 116 -3.45 11.92 -7.53
CA MET A 116 -4.84 12.13 -7.11
C MET A 116 -4.96 12.63 -5.67
N LEU A 117 -4.21 12.03 -4.75
CA LEU A 117 -4.17 12.49 -3.35
C LEU A 117 -3.49 13.84 -3.19
N THR A 118 -2.53 14.17 -4.03
CA THR A 118 -1.92 15.52 -4.02
C THR A 118 -2.94 16.57 -4.43
N GLU A 119 -3.73 16.33 -5.47
CA GLU A 119 -4.79 17.24 -5.91
C GLU A 119 -5.87 17.41 -4.83
N LEU A 120 -6.32 16.31 -4.20
CA LEU A 120 -7.26 16.36 -3.08
C LEU A 120 -6.69 17.09 -1.85
N ALA A 121 -5.41 16.87 -1.53
CA ALA A 121 -4.72 17.53 -0.43
C ALA A 121 -4.62 19.06 -0.62
N CYS A 122 -4.47 19.50 -1.87
CA CYS A 122 -4.40 20.91 -2.24
C CYS A 122 -5.78 21.59 -2.36
N ALA A 123 -6.88 20.84 -2.25
CA ALA A 123 -8.23 21.42 -2.20
C ALA A 123 -8.34 22.43 -1.06
N GLN A 124 -9.13 23.50 -1.20
CA GLN A 124 -9.28 24.50 -0.13
C GLN A 124 -10.10 23.98 1.06
N ASP A 125 -10.97 23.00 0.82
CA ASP A 125 -11.92 22.52 1.80
C ASP A 125 -11.31 21.60 2.87
N ALA A 126 -11.71 21.82 4.12
CA ALA A 126 -11.18 21.08 5.28
C ALA A 126 -11.68 19.64 5.37
N ILE A 127 -12.90 19.34 4.91
CA ILE A 127 -13.46 17.99 4.89
C ILE A 127 -12.69 17.14 3.88
N ILE A 128 -12.49 17.66 2.66
CA ILE A 128 -11.72 16.96 1.63
C ILE A 128 -10.29 16.66 2.13
N LYS A 129 -9.62 17.64 2.76
CA LYS A 129 -8.29 17.42 3.35
C LYS A 129 -8.28 16.36 4.45
N ARG A 130 -9.31 16.34 5.32
CA ARG A 130 -9.45 15.32 6.37
C ARG A 130 -9.63 13.93 5.75
N THR A 131 -10.51 13.79 4.76
CA THR A 131 -10.73 12.54 4.04
C THR A 131 -9.45 12.10 3.34
N CYS A 132 -8.76 13.00 2.64
CA CYS A 132 -7.46 12.73 2.02
C CYS A 132 -6.42 12.24 3.04
N ALA A 133 -6.34 12.84 4.22
CA ALA A 133 -5.46 12.41 5.30
C ALA A 133 -5.81 11.00 5.82
N ASN A 134 -7.11 10.65 5.85
CA ASN A 134 -7.56 9.30 6.17
C ASN A 134 -7.11 8.31 5.10
N VAL A 135 -7.34 8.63 3.82
CA VAL A 135 -6.94 7.77 2.70
C VAL A 135 -5.43 7.51 2.75
N LEU A 136 -4.62 8.56 2.87
CA LEU A 136 -3.17 8.45 2.97
C LEU A 136 -2.75 7.53 4.12
N PHE A 137 -3.33 7.71 5.30
CA PHE A 137 -3.01 6.89 6.46
C PHE A 137 -3.40 5.42 6.27
N TRP A 138 -4.61 5.13 5.78
CA TRP A 138 -5.09 3.76 5.60
C TRP A 138 -4.39 3.05 4.46
N ALA A 139 -4.22 3.73 3.33
CA ALA A 139 -3.60 3.16 2.14
C ALA A 139 -2.10 2.89 2.34
N LEU A 140 -1.39 3.70 3.14
CA LEU A 140 0.05 3.52 3.39
C LEU A 140 0.39 2.77 4.67
N LYS A 141 -0.60 2.45 5.51
CA LYS A 141 -0.36 1.59 6.69
C LYS A 141 0.26 0.23 6.31
N PRO A 142 -0.14 -0.43 5.22
CA PRO A 142 0.52 -1.65 4.76
C PRO A 142 1.80 -1.35 3.98
N GLU A 143 2.87 -2.09 4.30
CA GLU A 143 4.18 -1.98 3.63
C GLU A 143 4.09 -2.16 2.10
N LEU A 144 3.23 -3.05 1.61
CA LEU A 144 3.08 -3.34 0.18
C LEU A 144 2.68 -2.09 -0.64
N ALA A 145 1.80 -1.25 -0.10
CA ALA A 145 1.38 -0.03 -0.77
C ALA A 145 2.47 1.04 -0.75
N GLN A 146 3.28 1.08 0.31
CA GLN A 146 4.47 1.94 0.38
C GLN A 146 5.50 1.56 -0.69
N LEU A 147 5.68 0.26 -0.94
CA LEU A 147 6.57 -0.24 -1.99
C LEU A 147 6.11 0.15 -3.39
N GLU A 148 4.80 0.16 -3.68
CA GLU A 148 4.28 0.67 -4.96
C GLU A 148 4.45 2.19 -5.07
N LEU A 149 4.17 2.94 -4.01
CA LEU A 149 4.42 4.39 -4.00
C LEU A 149 5.91 4.70 -4.24
N ALA A 150 6.83 3.88 -3.72
CA ALA A 150 8.26 4.05 -3.94
C ALA A 150 8.67 3.86 -5.42
N LYS A 151 7.92 3.08 -6.21
CA LYS A 151 8.14 2.96 -7.66
C LYS A 151 7.73 4.23 -8.41
N ASP A 152 6.67 4.90 -7.95
CA ASP A 152 6.24 6.20 -8.49
C ASP A 152 7.02 7.37 -7.84
N SER A 153 8.29 7.50 -8.23
CA SER A 153 9.18 8.54 -7.70
C SER A 153 8.64 9.97 -7.89
N LYS A 154 7.95 10.24 -9.01
CA LYS A 154 7.40 11.57 -9.31
C LYS A 154 6.19 11.88 -8.43
N GLY A 155 5.21 10.97 -8.39
CA GLY A 155 4.02 11.13 -7.56
C GLY A 155 4.35 11.19 -6.07
N LYS A 156 5.27 10.32 -5.60
CA LYS A 156 5.80 10.38 -4.23
C LYS A 156 6.42 11.75 -3.91
N THR A 157 7.25 12.27 -4.80
CA THR A 157 7.91 13.57 -4.60
C THR A 157 6.89 14.72 -4.52
N ARG A 158 5.89 14.73 -5.42
CA ARG A 158 4.82 15.73 -5.41
C ARG A 158 3.97 15.64 -4.15
N LEU A 159 3.61 14.42 -3.72
CA LEU A 159 2.86 14.21 -2.49
C LEU A 159 3.61 14.75 -1.27
N ILE A 160 4.91 14.50 -1.16
CA ILE A 160 5.74 14.98 -0.04
C ILE A 160 5.90 16.51 -0.07
N ARG A 161 6.11 17.08 -1.26
CA ARG A 161 6.41 18.50 -1.42
C ARG A 161 5.18 19.39 -1.33
N ASP A 162 4.08 18.96 -1.93
CA ASP A 162 2.89 19.80 -2.14
C ASP A 162 1.70 19.29 -1.29
N GLY A 163 1.41 17.99 -1.34
CA GLY A 163 0.22 17.41 -0.71
C GLY A 163 0.28 17.38 0.83
N LEU A 164 1.30 16.76 1.41
CA LEU A 164 1.43 16.64 2.87
C LEU A 164 1.50 18.02 3.55
N PRO A 165 2.26 19.01 3.05
CA PRO A 165 2.24 20.36 3.59
C PRO A 165 0.88 21.06 3.46
N ALA A 166 0.15 20.88 2.35
CA ALA A 166 -1.16 21.48 2.17
C ALA A 166 -2.19 20.98 3.20
N ILE A 167 -2.14 19.70 3.58
CA ILE A 167 -2.95 19.16 4.67
C ILE A 167 -2.45 19.67 6.02
N ALA A 168 -1.13 19.72 6.22
CA ALA A 168 -0.52 20.16 7.48
C ALA A 168 -0.81 21.63 7.83
N GLN A 169 -0.99 22.47 6.82
CA GLN A 169 -1.41 23.88 6.98
C GLN A 169 -2.91 24.03 7.31
N GLY A 170 -3.70 22.96 7.23
CA GLY A 170 -5.10 22.96 7.63
C GLY A 170 -5.29 23.16 9.13
N SER A 171 -6.45 23.69 9.51
CA SER A 171 -6.80 23.92 10.92
C SER A 171 -7.09 22.62 11.70
N ASP A 172 -7.46 21.54 11.02
CA ASP A 172 -7.82 20.26 11.63
C ASP A 172 -6.60 19.53 12.23
N ALA A 173 -6.56 19.42 13.56
CA ALA A 173 -5.50 18.72 14.28
C ALA A 173 -5.44 17.21 13.97
N VAL A 174 -6.58 16.58 13.65
CA VAL A 174 -6.61 15.14 13.35
C VAL A 174 -5.92 14.87 12.02
N ALA A 175 -6.21 15.67 10.99
CA ALA A 175 -5.54 15.59 9.70
C ALA A 175 -4.03 15.82 9.83
N ARG A 176 -3.61 16.83 10.60
CA ARG A 176 -2.19 17.12 10.87
C ARG A 176 -1.46 15.94 11.52
N ASN A 177 -2.03 15.34 12.56
CA ASN A 177 -1.43 14.17 13.22
C ASN A 177 -1.29 12.97 12.27
N LYS A 178 -2.25 12.77 11.37
CA LYS A 178 -2.17 11.71 10.36
C LYS A 178 -1.06 11.98 9.35
N VAL A 179 -0.88 13.23 8.92
CA VAL A 179 0.23 13.62 8.04
C VAL A 179 1.59 13.30 8.66
N GLU A 180 1.80 13.58 9.95
CA GLU A 180 3.07 13.26 10.60
C GLU A 180 3.34 11.75 10.66
N ARG A 181 2.30 10.93 10.85
CA ARG A 181 2.43 9.47 10.74
C ARG A 181 2.74 9.02 9.32
N VAL A 182 2.06 9.58 8.33
CA VAL A 182 2.29 9.29 6.91
C VAL A 182 3.72 9.68 6.50
N LYS A 183 4.23 10.81 6.98
CA LYS A 183 5.62 11.24 6.80
C LYS A 183 6.60 10.16 7.28
N SER A 184 6.40 9.60 8.48
CA SER A 184 7.27 8.53 9.01
C SER A 184 7.18 7.19 8.27
N MET A 185 6.16 6.99 7.42
CA MET A 185 6.01 5.78 6.60
C MET A 185 6.69 5.92 5.24
N ILE A 186 6.83 7.15 4.74
CA ILE A 186 7.31 7.42 3.37
C ILE A 186 8.77 7.89 3.34
N MET A 187 9.23 8.57 4.40
CA MET A 187 10.61 9.06 4.58
C MET A 187 11.45 8.06 5.37
#